data_AF-A0A840CN82-F1
#
_entry.id   AF-A0A840CN82-F1
#
_cell.length_a   1.000
_cell.length_b   1.000
_cell.length_c   1.000
_cell.angle_alpha   90.00
_cell.angle_beta   90.00
_cell.angle_gamma   90.00
#
_symmetry.space_group_name_H-M   'P 1'
#
loop_
_entity.id
_entity.type
_entity.pdbx_description
1 polymer ?
#
loop_
_entity_poly.entity_id
_entity_poly.type
_entity_poly.pdbx_seq_one_letter_code
_entity_poly.pdbx_strand_id
1 'polypeptide(L)'
;MKKFICFIFICSLSLGFVACGGDDDEEDNDKDKFTWNGDWNDPSDPNYKPEEYNPIEGKWRNKNDKTKGYEFTEGRAAYSLVLYENGSEDGIRISPDGGYMINNTAFKTKDEIWAYKLDKAGNTLSLAFPPNYNKWTDYEKITE
;
A
#
# COMPACT_ATOMS: atom_id res chain seq x y z
N MET A 1 3.81 -45.26 66.80
CA MET A 1 2.87 -44.66 67.77
C MET A 1 2.90 -43.14 67.61
N LYS A 2 1.72 -42.50 67.61
CA LYS A 2 1.41 -41.04 67.72
C LYS A 2 2.07 -40.13 66.65
N LYS A 3 1.40 -39.73 65.55
CA LYS A 3 0.31 -38.72 65.46
C LYS A 3 0.52 -37.52 66.39
N PHE A 4 0.90 -36.38 65.83
CA PHE A 4 0.40 -35.07 66.26
C PHE A 4 0.21 -34.16 65.05
N ILE A 5 -1.06 -33.83 64.83
CA ILE A 5 -1.57 -32.79 63.94
C ILE A 5 -1.70 -31.54 64.79
N CYS A 6 -1.24 -30.39 64.30
CA CYS A 6 -1.79 -29.09 64.66
C CYS A 6 -1.99 -28.26 63.40
N PHE A 7 -3.24 -28.29 62.94
CA PHE A 7 -3.86 -27.27 62.09
C PHE A 7 -3.74 -25.89 62.77
N ILE A 8 -3.23 -24.89 62.06
CA ILE A 8 -3.70 -23.52 62.23
C ILE A 8 -4.00 -22.96 60.85
N PHE A 9 -5.27 -22.64 60.70
CA PHE A 9 -5.97 -22.08 59.57
C PHE A 9 -6.05 -20.58 59.85
N ILE A 10 -5.39 -19.73 59.06
CA ILE A 10 -5.74 -18.30 58.97
C ILE A 10 -5.77 -17.91 57.51
N CYS A 11 -7.01 -17.82 57.01
CA CYS A 11 -7.38 -17.18 55.78
C CYS A 11 -7.14 -15.66 55.85
N SER A 12 -7.19 -15.06 54.66
CA SER A 12 -7.36 -13.64 54.34
C SER A 12 -6.09 -12.77 54.34
N LEU A 13 -5.56 -12.55 53.15
CA LEU A 13 -5.72 -11.25 52.50
C LEU A 13 -5.39 -11.35 51.00
N SER A 14 -6.47 -11.28 50.23
CA SER A 14 -6.55 -11.04 48.81
C SER A 14 -5.89 -9.72 48.43
N LEU A 15 -4.83 -9.78 47.63
CA LEU A 15 -4.51 -8.73 46.66
C LEU A 15 -4.37 -9.40 45.30
N GLY A 16 -5.47 -9.34 44.55
CA GLY A 16 -5.46 -9.64 43.14
C GLY A 16 -4.65 -8.58 42.42
N PHE A 17 -3.53 -8.99 41.83
CA PHE A 17 -3.13 -8.41 40.57
C PHE A 17 -3.80 -9.28 39.51
N VAL A 18 -4.99 -8.86 39.08
CA VAL A 18 -5.42 -9.15 37.72
C VAL A 18 -4.35 -8.50 36.86
N ALA A 19 -3.42 -9.31 36.37
CA ALA A 19 -2.60 -8.92 35.25
C ALA A 19 -3.57 -8.74 34.09
N CYS A 20 -4.07 -7.52 33.94
CA CYS A 20 -4.58 -6.98 32.70
C CYS A 20 -3.36 -6.86 31.77
N GLY A 21 -2.82 -8.01 31.35
CA GLY A 21 -2.12 -8.09 30.10
C GLY A 21 -3.22 -7.98 29.07
N GLY A 22 -3.48 -6.74 28.65
CA GLY A 22 -4.22 -6.48 27.43
C GLY A 22 -3.44 -7.15 26.32
N ASP A 23 -3.79 -8.40 26.03
CA ASP A 23 -3.82 -8.84 24.64
C ASP A 23 -4.94 -8.00 24.04
N ASP A 24 -4.58 -6.76 23.67
CA ASP A 24 -5.23 -6.10 22.56
C ASP A 24 -5.02 -7.08 21.41
N ASP A 25 -6.03 -7.92 21.19
CA ASP A 25 -6.24 -8.61 19.94
C ASP A 25 -6.19 -7.52 18.88
N GLU A 26 -5.00 -7.28 18.30
CA GLU A 26 -4.89 -6.59 17.03
C GLU A 26 -5.75 -7.42 16.08
N GLU A 27 -7.00 -7.02 15.92
CA GLU A 27 -7.88 -7.51 14.87
C GLU A 27 -7.16 -7.19 13.56
N ASP A 28 -6.34 -8.16 13.15
CA ASP A 28 -5.75 -8.29 11.84
C ASP A 28 -6.93 -8.25 10.88
N ASN A 29 -7.26 -7.06 10.40
CA ASN A 29 -8.30 -6.82 9.42
C ASN A 29 -7.78 -7.32 8.07
N ASP A 30 -7.58 -8.64 7.98
CA ASP A 30 -7.12 -9.39 6.81
C ASP A 30 -8.18 -9.38 5.67
N LYS A 31 -9.25 -8.58 5.83
CA LYS A 31 -10.35 -8.41 4.86
C LYS A 31 -10.05 -7.41 3.74
N ASP A 32 -9.00 -6.60 3.86
CA ASP A 32 -8.62 -5.61 2.84
C ASP A 32 -7.32 -5.96 2.10
N LYS A 33 -6.91 -7.23 2.10
CA LYS A 33 -5.68 -7.67 1.42
C LYS A 33 -5.87 -7.65 -0.09
N PHE A 34 -5.33 -6.62 -0.73
CA PHE A 34 -5.28 -6.52 -2.19
C PHE A 34 -4.66 -7.80 -2.79
N THR A 35 -5.33 -8.39 -3.79
CA THR A 35 -4.84 -9.58 -4.49
C THR A 35 -4.35 -9.21 -5.87
N TRP A 36 -3.06 -9.46 -6.15
CA TRP A 36 -2.46 -9.24 -7.46
C TRP A 36 -3.05 -10.17 -8.52
N ASN A 37 -3.46 -9.62 -9.66
CA ASN A 37 -4.07 -10.38 -10.77
C ASN A 37 -3.24 -10.24 -12.07
N GLY A 38 -1.98 -10.64 -11.99
CA GLY A 38 -1.14 -10.80 -13.17
C GLY A 38 -0.61 -9.50 -13.77
N ASP A 39 0.25 -9.65 -14.77
CA ASP A 39 0.78 -8.54 -15.59
C ASP A 39 0.13 -8.59 -16.97
N TRP A 40 -0.72 -7.60 -17.26
CA TRP A 40 -1.49 -7.58 -18.49
C TRP A 40 -0.66 -7.22 -19.72
N ASN A 41 0.64 -6.96 -19.55
CA ASN A 41 1.61 -6.76 -20.63
C ASN A 41 2.51 -7.97 -20.89
N ASP A 42 2.42 -9.04 -20.08
CA ASP A 42 3.16 -10.27 -20.31
C ASP A 42 2.38 -11.19 -21.26
N PRO A 43 2.91 -11.56 -22.45
CA PRO A 43 2.24 -12.47 -23.39
C PRO A 43 1.90 -13.85 -22.83
N SER A 44 2.50 -14.24 -21.70
CA SER A 44 2.21 -15.48 -21.00
C SER A 44 1.09 -15.35 -19.96
N ASP A 45 0.66 -14.13 -19.63
CA ASP A 45 -0.45 -13.88 -18.71
C ASP A 45 -1.81 -14.19 -19.38
N PRO A 46 -2.73 -14.93 -18.72
CA PRO A 46 -4.06 -15.19 -19.27
C PRO A 46 -4.88 -13.94 -19.61
N ASN A 47 -4.58 -12.79 -18.99
CA ASN A 47 -5.26 -11.52 -19.21
C ASN A 47 -4.49 -10.57 -20.16
N TYR A 48 -3.41 -11.05 -20.78
CA TYR A 48 -2.57 -10.28 -21.68
C TYR A 48 -3.39 -9.46 -22.68
N LYS A 49 -2.99 -8.20 -22.84
CA LYS A 49 -3.51 -7.30 -23.87
C LYS A 49 -2.47 -7.21 -24.98
N PRO A 50 -2.81 -7.60 -26.23
CA PRO A 50 -1.87 -7.55 -27.35
C PRO A 50 -1.51 -6.11 -27.74
N GLU A 51 -2.37 -5.15 -27.43
CA GLU A 51 -2.02 -3.74 -27.42
C GLU A 51 -1.34 -3.40 -26.10
N GLU A 52 -0.27 -2.61 -26.16
CA GLU A 52 0.46 -2.22 -24.96
C GLU A 52 -0.48 -1.53 -23.95
N TYR A 53 -0.67 -2.16 -22.78
CA TYR A 53 -1.62 -1.72 -21.77
C TYR A 53 -0.93 -0.86 -20.71
N ASN A 54 -1.03 0.48 -20.86
CA ASN A 54 -0.47 1.45 -19.91
C ASN A 54 -1.40 2.64 -19.60
N PRO A 55 -2.58 2.41 -18.97
CA PRO A 55 -3.56 3.49 -18.78
C PRO A 55 -3.09 4.62 -17.86
N ILE A 56 -2.08 4.40 -17.02
CA ILE A 56 -1.56 5.39 -16.07
C ILE A 56 -0.32 6.13 -16.60
N GLU A 57 0.05 5.92 -17.86
CA GLU A 57 1.19 6.61 -18.46
C GLU A 57 1.04 8.14 -18.38
N GLY A 58 2.15 8.78 -18.04
CA GLY A 58 2.30 10.22 -17.96
C GLY A 58 2.80 10.69 -16.61
N LYS A 59 2.85 12.01 -16.48
CA LYS A 59 3.28 12.71 -15.28
C LYS A 59 2.06 13.19 -14.49
N TRP A 60 2.10 12.99 -13.18
CA TRP A 60 0.98 13.17 -12.28
C TRP A 60 1.40 13.99 -11.07
N ARG A 61 0.69 15.08 -10.78
CA ARG A 61 0.94 15.96 -9.62
C ARG A 61 -0.09 15.70 -8.53
N ASN A 62 0.35 15.53 -7.29
CA ASN A 62 -0.55 15.33 -6.16
C ASN A 62 -1.46 16.56 -5.97
N LYS A 63 -2.77 16.35 -5.78
CA LYS A 63 -3.73 17.45 -5.65
C LYS A 63 -3.61 18.22 -4.34
N ASN A 64 -3.15 17.57 -3.27
CA ASN A 64 -3.04 18.15 -1.93
C ASN A 64 -1.64 18.70 -1.64
N ASP A 65 -0.59 18.06 -2.17
CA ASP A 65 0.80 18.47 -2.01
C ASP A 65 1.45 18.67 -3.39
N LYS A 66 1.34 19.89 -3.93
CA LYS A 66 1.79 20.21 -5.31
C LYS A 66 3.29 20.03 -5.53
N THR A 67 4.07 19.80 -4.47
CA THR A 67 5.51 19.52 -4.53
C THR A 67 5.83 18.06 -4.81
N LYS A 68 4.81 17.19 -4.89
CA LYS A 68 4.99 15.74 -5.09
C LYS A 68 4.25 15.25 -6.32
N GLY A 69 4.81 14.23 -6.94
CA GLY A 69 4.18 13.58 -8.07
C GLY A 69 4.70 12.18 -8.34
N TYR A 70 4.18 11.61 -9.41
CA TYR A 70 4.68 10.38 -10.01
C TYR A 70 4.81 10.55 -11.52
N GLU A 71 5.76 9.84 -12.10
CA GLU A 71 5.85 9.68 -13.54
C GLU A 71 5.86 8.19 -13.87
N PHE A 72 4.98 7.81 -14.79
CA PHE A 72 4.90 6.48 -15.37
C PHE A 72 5.22 6.60 -16.85
N THR A 73 6.35 6.05 -17.25
CA THR A 73 6.85 6.16 -18.63
C THR A 73 6.31 5.04 -19.52
N GLU A 74 6.32 5.26 -20.84
CA GLU A 74 6.04 4.24 -21.86
C GLU A 74 6.91 2.98 -21.62
N GLY A 75 8.21 3.16 -21.38
CA GLY A 75 9.15 2.09 -21.05
C GLY A 75 9.01 1.47 -19.65
N ARG A 76 7.87 1.66 -19.00
CA ARG A 76 7.49 1.08 -17.70
C ARG A 76 8.40 1.42 -16.53
N ALA A 77 9.20 2.46 -16.64
CA ALA A 77 9.79 3.06 -15.46
C ALA A 77 8.75 3.92 -14.73
N ALA A 78 8.63 3.71 -13.42
CA ALA A 78 7.92 4.55 -12.48
C ALA A 78 8.91 5.34 -11.62
N TYR A 79 8.63 6.63 -11.40
CA TYR A 79 9.40 7.55 -10.58
C TYR A 79 8.49 8.23 -9.56
N SER A 80 8.98 8.40 -8.33
CA SER A 80 8.44 9.38 -7.39
C SER A 80 9.14 10.71 -7.63
N LEU A 81 8.37 11.79 -7.77
CA LEU A 81 8.86 13.10 -8.14
C LEU A 81 8.77 14.11 -7.00
N VAL A 82 9.79 14.96 -6.91
CA VAL A 82 9.75 16.26 -6.25
C VAL A 82 9.62 17.34 -7.32
N LEU A 83 8.60 18.18 -7.19
CA LEU A 83 8.27 19.26 -8.13
C LEU A 83 8.56 20.61 -7.46
N TYR A 84 9.44 21.39 -8.05
CA TYR A 84 9.88 22.67 -7.50
C TYR A 84 9.12 23.85 -8.11
N GLU A 85 9.00 24.95 -7.37
CA GLU A 85 8.27 26.15 -7.81
C GLU A 85 8.87 26.81 -9.06
N ASN A 86 10.18 26.68 -9.24
CA ASN A 86 10.91 27.16 -10.43
C ASN A 86 10.64 26.30 -11.68
N GLY A 87 9.81 25.25 -11.57
CA GLY A 87 9.47 24.32 -12.63
C GLY A 87 10.48 23.18 -12.84
N SER A 88 11.59 23.13 -12.09
CA SER A 88 12.46 21.96 -12.12
C SER A 88 11.83 20.78 -11.38
N GLU A 89 12.33 19.58 -11.64
CA GLU A 89 11.88 18.35 -10.99
C GLU A 89 13.08 17.44 -10.70
N ASP A 90 12.98 16.70 -9.59
CA ASP A 90 13.88 15.60 -9.25
C ASP A 90 13.06 14.33 -9.12
N GLY A 91 13.62 13.20 -9.56
CA GLY A 91 12.93 11.91 -9.58
C GLY A 91 13.76 10.79 -8.97
N ILE A 92 13.11 9.95 -8.14
CA ILE A 92 13.67 8.69 -7.66
C ILE A 92 12.92 7.55 -8.33
N ARG A 93 13.65 6.67 -9.02
CA ARG A 93 13.06 5.50 -9.67
C ARG A 93 12.57 4.51 -8.60
N ILE A 94 11.27 4.20 -8.62
CA ILE A 94 10.62 3.25 -7.69
C ILE A 94 10.39 1.86 -8.34
N SER A 95 10.98 1.65 -9.52
CA SER A 95 10.87 0.44 -10.34
C SER A 95 12.24 -0.04 -10.82
N PRO A 96 13.20 -0.30 -9.91
CA PRO A 96 14.61 -0.46 -10.27
C PRO A 96 14.90 -1.67 -11.19
N ASP A 97 14.13 -2.76 -11.07
CA ASP A 97 14.47 -4.08 -11.62
C ASP A 97 13.66 -4.44 -12.88
N GLY A 98 13.61 -3.54 -13.86
CA GLY A 98 12.97 -3.83 -15.16
C GLY A 98 11.58 -3.22 -15.36
N GLY A 99 11.19 -2.27 -14.52
CA GLY A 99 9.94 -1.53 -14.65
C GLY A 99 8.84 -2.00 -13.70
N TYR A 100 7.65 -1.42 -13.82
CA TYR A 100 6.46 -1.85 -13.11
C TYR A 100 5.61 -2.77 -13.99
N MET A 101 4.99 -3.77 -13.36
CA MET A 101 3.93 -4.58 -13.96
C MET A 101 2.59 -3.89 -13.71
N ILE A 102 1.59 -4.11 -14.57
CA ILE A 102 0.28 -3.47 -14.41
C ILE A 102 -0.86 -4.38 -14.85
N ASN A 103 -1.96 -4.30 -14.11
CA ASN A 103 -3.25 -4.85 -14.50
C ASN A 103 -4.33 -3.78 -14.36
N ASN A 104 -5.59 -4.15 -14.58
CA ASN A 104 -6.73 -3.23 -14.60
C ASN A 104 -6.89 -2.31 -13.38
N THR A 105 -6.43 -2.74 -12.21
CA THR A 105 -6.75 -2.07 -10.94
C THR A 105 -5.53 -1.76 -10.10
N ALA A 106 -4.34 -2.22 -10.49
CA ALA A 106 -3.11 -1.99 -9.76
C ALA A 106 -1.87 -2.03 -10.66
N PHE A 107 -0.84 -1.35 -10.19
CA PHE A 107 0.53 -1.57 -10.65
C PHE A 107 1.38 -2.14 -9.53
N LYS A 108 2.42 -2.87 -9.91
CA LYS A 108 3.35 -3.53 -9.00
C LYS A 108 4.77 -3.15 -9.35
N THR A 109 5.49 -2.65 -8.36
CA THR A 109 6.95 -2.52 -8.40
C THR A 109 7.59 -3.73 -7.73
N LYS A 110 8.91 -3.74 -7.59
CA LYS A 110 9.61 -4.77 -6.82
C LYS A 110 9.12 -4.83 -5.38
N ASP A 111 8.92 -3.66 -4.78
CA ASP A 111 8.75 -3.50 -3.34
C ASP A 111 7.27 -3.49 -2.94
N GLU A 112 6.39 -3.01 -3.82
CA GLU A 112 5.02 -2.67 -3.43
C GLU A 112 3.99 -2.91 -4.53
N ILE A 113 2.73 -3.04 -4.11
CA ILE A 113 1.57 -3.14 -5.00
C ILE A 113 0.62 -2.00 -4.67
N TRP A 114 0.31 -1.20 -5.68
CA TRP A 114 -0.45 0.03 -5.54
C TRP A 114 -1.75 -0.13 -6.33
N ALA A 115 -2.88 0.05 -5.66
CA ALA A 115 -4.15 0.12 -6.34
C ALA A 115 -4.28 1.49 -7.00
N TYR A 116 -4.86 1.52 -8.20
CA TYR A 116 -5.15 2.77 -8.89
C TYR A 116 -6.60 2.84 -9.39
N LYS A 117 -7.08 4.06 -9.56
CA LYS A 117 -8.30 4.37 -10.31
C LYS A 117 -7.98 5.53 -11.25
N LEU A 118 -8.49 5.45 -12.46
CA LEU A 118 -8.42 6.52 -13.43
C LEU A 118 -9.83 7.07 -13.67
N ASP A 119 -9.99 8.39 -13.67
CA ASP A 119 -11.27 8.96 -14.10
C ASP A 119 -11.54 8.69 -15.59
N LYS A 120 -12.80 8.85 -16.01
CA LYS A 120 -13.20 8.58 -17.41
C LYS A 120 -12.48 9.47 -18.43
N ALA A 121 -11.99 10.63 -17.99
CA ALA A 121 -11.32 11.58 -18.86
C ALA A 121 -9.80 11.32 -18.95
N GLY A 122 -9.24 10.46 -18.10
CA GLY A 122 -7.80 10.23 -18.00
C GLY A 122 -7.03 11.39 -17.35
N ASN A 123 -7.70 12.26 -16.60
CA ASN A 123 -7.11 13.48 -16.03
C ASN A 123 -6.85 13.37 -14.53
N THR A 124 -7.52 12.44 -13.84
CA THR A 124 -7.31 12.16 -12.43
C THR A 124 -6.89 10.72 -12.24
N LEU A 125 -5.74 10.53 -11.60
CA LEU A 125 -5.25 9.26 -11.10
C LEU A 125 -5.40 9.25 -9.58
N SER A 126 -6.14 8.30 -9.03
CA SER A 126 -6.20 8.07 -7.59
C SER A 126 -5.36 6.85 -7.24
N LEU A 127 -4.45 6.98 -6.27
CA LEU A 127 -3.59 5.89 -5.81
C LEU A 127 -3.91 5.54 -4.35
N ALA A 128 -3.90 4.24 -4.04
CA ALA A 128 -3.93 3.72 -2.68
C ALA A 128 -2.83 2.66 -2.50
N PHE A 129 -2.13 2.71 -1.38
CA PHE A 129 -0.94 1.91 -1.11
C PHE A 129 -1.06 1.17 0.22
N PRO A 130 -0.39 0.01 0.38
CA PRO A 130 -0.45 -0.78 1.59
C PRO A 130 0.10 -0.02 2.81
N PRO A 131 -0.38 -0.32 4.02
CA PRO A 131 -1.44 -1.28 4.32
C PRO A 131 -2.86 -0.71 4.07
N ASN A 132 -2.99 0.54 3.66
CA ASN A 132 -4.28 1.25 3.64
C ASN A 132 -4.83 1.44 2.22
N TYR A 133 -5.44 0.39 1.68
CA TYR A 133 -6.13 0.45 0.38
C TYR A 133 -7.47 1.23 0.41
N ASN A 134 -7.92 1.66 1.58
CA ASN A 134 -9.13 2.46 1.77
C ASN A 134 -8.86 3.98 1.70
N LYS A 135 -7.60 4.40 1.77
CA LYS A 135 -7.20 5.81 1.69
C LYS A 135 -6.62 6.13 0.31
N TRP A 136 -7.39 6.86 -0.46
CA TRP A 136 -7.02 7.27 -1.81
C TRP A 136 -6.40 8.66 -1.81
N THR A 137 -5.33 8.83 -2.59
CA THR A 137 -4.72 10.13 -2.85
C THR A 137 -4.88 10.44 -4.33
N ASP A 138 -5.44 11.61 -4.63
CA ASP A 138 -5.68 12.02 -6.00
C ASP A 138 -4.50 12.82 -6.57
N TYR A 139 -4.21 12.56 -7.82
CA TYR A 139 -3.22 13.22 -8.64
C TYR A 139 -3.91 13.75 -9.91
N GLU A 140 -3.45 14.90 -10.38
CA GLU A 140 -3.88 15.49 -11.66
C GLU A 140 -2.80 15.27 -12.71
N LYS A 141 -3.21 14.99 -13.95
CA LYS A 141 -2.28 14.82 -15.07
C LYS A 141 -1.60 16.16 -15.36
N ILE A 142 -0.28 16.14 -15.52
CA ILE A 142 0.49 17.29 -16.01
C ILE A 142 0.52 17.17 -17.54
N THR A 143 -0.10 18.13 -18.22
CA THR A 143 0.00 18.28 -19.67
C THR A 143 1.10 19.29 -19.96
N GLU A 144 2.12 18.87 -20.70
CA GLU A 144 3.14 19.77 -21.28
C GLU A 144 2.58 20.58 -22.45
#